data_AF-A0A218QKJ9-F1
#
_entry.id   AF-A0A218QKJ9-F1
#
_cell.length_a   1.000
_cell.length_b   1.000
_cell.length_c   1.000
_cell.angle_alpha   90.00
_cell.angle_beta   90.00
_cell.angle_gamma   90.00
#
_symmetry.space_group_name_H-M   'P 1'
#
loop_
_entity.id
_entity.type
_entity.pdbx_description
1 polymer ?
#
loop_
_entity_poly.entity_id
_entity_poly.type
_entity_poly.pdbx_seq_one_letter_code
_entity_poly.pdbx_strand_id
1 'polypeptide(L)' 'MHSWAASELRHADLGDTRRKKRLIRIVEDLVGQPGESVPQA' A
#
# COMPACT_ATOMS: atom_id res chain seq x y z
N MET A 1 2.30 0.86 15.10
CA MET A 1 1.26 -0.09 14.64
C MET A 1 1.73 -0.68 13.31
N HIS A 2 1.80 -2.00 13.19
CA HIS A 2 2.07 -2.65 11.91
C HIS A 2 0.78 -2.59 11.09
N SER A 3 0.76 -1.86 9.97
CA SER A 3 -0.44 -1.75 9.15
C SER A 3 -0.73 -3.09 8.46
N TRP A 4 -2.01 -3.35 8.18
CA TRP A 4 -2.42 -4.54 7.44
C TRP A 4 -1.68 -4.64 6.09
N ALA A 5 -1.60 -3.51 5.36
CA ALA A 5 -0.90 -3.42 4.07
C ALA A 5 0.59 -3.80 4.17
N ALA A 6 1.29 -3.38 5.23
CA ALA A 6 2.69 -3.74 5.44
C ALA A 6 2.88 -5.23 5.75
N SER A 7 1.91 -5.85 6.45
CA SER A 7 1.93 -7.29 6.73
C SER A 7 1.68 -8.12 5.46
N GLU A 8 0.69 -7.73 4.68
CA GLU A 8 0.29 -8.40 3.45
C GLU A 8 1.40 -8.32 2.40
N LEU A 9 1.97 -7.13 2.21
CA LEU A 9 2.99 -6.87 1.18
C LEU A 9 4.41 -7.17 1.65
N ARG A 10 4.59 -7.82 2.80
CA ARG A 10 5.92 -8.06 3.40
C ARG A 10 6.86 -8.88 2.50
N HIS A 11 6.32 -9.67 1.57
CA HIS A 11 7.08 -10.50 0.64
C HIS A 11 7.05 -10.00 -0.81
N ALA A 12 6.47 -8.81 -1.06
CA ALA A 12 6.49 -8.23 -2.38
C ALA A 12 7.94 -7.89 -2.79
N ASP A 13 8.40 -8.52 -3.88
CA ASP A 13 9.67 -8.20 -4.53
C ASP A 13 9.41 -7.40 -5.81
N LEU A 14 9.83 -6.14 -5.79
CA LEU A 14 9.67 -5.19 -6.90
C LEU A 14 11.03 -4.74 -7.47
N GLY A 15 12.12 -5.38 -7.05
CA GLY A 15 13.50 -5.01 -7.39
C GLY A 15 13.99 -3.67 -6.81
N ASP A 16 13.11 -2.89 -6.15
CA ASP A 16 13.46 -1.65 -5.44
C ASP A 16 12.61 -1.52 -4.17
N THR A 17 13.28 -1.35 -3.03
CA THR A 17 12.64 -1.17 -1.71
C THR A 17 11.74 0.07 -1.66
N ARG A 18 12.02 1.12 -2.45
CA ARG A 18 11.20 2.33 -2.55
C ARG A 18 9.86 2.05 -3.21
N ARG A 19 9.82 1.16 -4.21
CA ARG A 19 8.56 0.75 -4.85
C ARG A 19 7.67 0.01 -3.86
N LYS A 20 8.25 -0.86 -3.04
CA LYS A 20 7.53 -1.58 -1.98
C LYS A 20 6.92 -0.61 -0.97
N LYS A 21 7.69 0.39 -0.51
CA LYS A 21 7.18 1.45 0.36
C LYS A 21 6.03 2.23 -0.28
N ARG A 22 6.16 2.57 -1.57
CA ARG A 22 5.11 3.28 -2.30
C ARG A 22 3.85 2.45 -2.47
N LEU A 23 3.99 1.15 -2.75
CA LEU A 23 2.88 0.21 -2.87
C LEU A 23 2.12 0.10 -1.54
N ILE A 24 2.82 -0.04 -0.42
CA ILE A 24 2.20 -0.08 0.91
C ILE A 24 1.36 1.18 1.13
N ARG A 25 1.92 2.37 0.83
CA ARG A 25 1.20 3.62 1.02
C ARG A 25 -0.04 3.75 0.15
N ILE A 26 0.05 3.41 -1.13
CA ILE A 26 -1.11 3.40 -2.04
C ILE A 26 -2.22 2.49 -1.50
N VAL A 27 -1.86 1.30 -1.01
CA VAL A 27 -2.85 0.37 -0.46
C VAL A 27 -3.45 0.90 0.84
N GLU A 28 -2.66 1.56 1.70
CA GLU A 28 -3.18 2.22 2.91
C GLU A 28 -4.18 3.32 2.57
N ASP A 29 -3.87 4.16 1.60
CA ASP A 29 -4.73 5.26 1.17
C ASP A 29 -6.06 4.70 0.59
N LEU A 30 -6.00 3.66 -0.25
CA LEU A 30 -7.18 2.97 -0.81
C LEU A 30 -8.04 2.25 0.24
N VAL A 31 -7.42 1.64 1.25
CA VAL A 31 -8.16 0.98 2.34
C VAL A 31 -8.88 2.01 3.22
N GLY A 32 -8.33 3.23 3.35
CA GLY A 32 -8.98 4.34 4.05
C GLY A 32 -10.23 4.85 3.35
N GLN A 33 -10.34 4.67 2.03
CA GLN A 33 -11.44 5.17 1.20
C GLN A 33 -11.97 4.09 0.25
N PRO A 34 -12.58 3.01 0.78
CA PRO A 34 -13.01 1.89 -0.04
C PRO A 34 -14.09 2.32 -1.05
N GLY A 35 -13.86 2.03 -2.33
CA GLY A 35 -14.78 2.36 -3.42
C GLY A 35 -14.54 3.74 -4.06
N GLU A 36 -13.66 4.55 -3.49
CA GLU A 36 -13.23 5.80 -4.10
C GLU A 36 -12.20 5.55 -5.22
N SER A 37 -12.10 6.53 -6.12
CA SER A 37 -11.15 6.45 -7.23
C SER A 37 -9.72 6.79 -6.78
N VAL A 38 -8.72 6.37 -7.55
CA VAL A 38 -7.29 6.56 -7.20
C VAL A 38 -6.90 8.04 -6.94
N PRO A 39 -7.43 9.05 -7.66
CA PRO A 39 -7.16 10.45 -7.32
C PRO A 39 -7.79 10.92 -5.99
N GLN A 40 -8.86 10.28 -5.54
CA GLN A 40 -9.60 10.64 -4.32
C GLN A 40 -9.03 9.96 -3.06
N ALA A 41 -8.52 8.74 -3.22
CA ALA A 41 -7.91 7.92 -2.17
C ALA A 41 -6.50 8.38 -1.81
#